data_AF-A0A851GVZ6-F1
#
_entry.id   AF-A0A851GVZ6-F1
#
_cell.length_a   1.000
_cell.length_b   1.000
_cell.length_c   1.000
_cell.angle_alpha   90.00
_cell.angle_beta   90.00
_cell.angle_gamma   90.00
#
_symmetry.space_group_name_H-M   'P 1'
#
loop_
_entity.id
_entity.type
_entity.pdbx_description
1 polymer ?
#
loop_
_entity_poly.entity_id
_entity_poly.type
_entity_poly.pdbx_seq_one_letter_code
_entity_poly.pdbx_strand_id
1 'polypeptide(L)'
;MRLRKIQLSLALIFLLSCKAYRPVTYVVFNNESKEKIDFSIVMNDREKNKNLSPRQYQAKPGLQEIPVREFRKGIYALQINTHNGQQSKSLPLRLDSDRWVMVTYIHEDSLTIQKKFGIVDTGMLKKVAGKYSGIDMYIENRRPPNL
;
A
#
# COMPACT_ATOMS: atom_id res chain seq x y z
N MET A 1 16.45 55.97 3.91
CA MET A 1 15.16 55.22 3.88
C MET A 1 15.19 53.96 2.98
N ARG A 2 16.32 53.21 2.91
CA ARG A 2 16.46 52.01 2.04
C ARG A 2 16.75 50.69 2.80
N LEU A 3 17.16 50.76 4.08
CA LEU A 3 17.50 49.57 4.89
C LEU A 3 16.28 48.80 5.43
N ARG A 4 15.11 49.44 5.58
CA ARG A 4 13.89 48.77 6.09
C ARG A 4 13.23 47.80 5.10
N LYS A 5 13.49 47.92 3.80
CA LYS A 5 12.86 47.05 2.77
C LYS A 5 13.56 45.70 2.60
N ILE A 6 14.85 45.61 2.94
CA ILE A 6 15.67 44.40 2.80
C ILE A 6 15.36 43.39 3.93
N GLN A 7 15.09 43.88 5.14
CA GLN A 7 14.69 43.01 6.27
C GLN A 7 13.31 42.37 6.08
N LEU A 8 12.37 43.05 5.42
CA LEU A 8 11.04 42.49 5.14
C LEU A 8 11.07 41.36 4.10
N SER A 9 12.04 41.37 3.19
CA SER A 9 12.15 40.38 2.11
C SER A 9 12.80 39.08 2.59
N LEU A 10 13.76 39.13 3.53
CA LEU A 10 14.32 37.91 4.15
C LEU A 10 13.30 37.16 5.03
N ALA A 11 12.43 37.88 5.74
CA ALA A 11 11.39 37.25 6.58
C ALA A 11 10.37 36.46 5.75
N LEU A 12 10.12 36.87 4.49
CA LEU A 12 9.18 36.19 3.59
C LEU A 12 9.76 34.87 3.02
N ILE A 13 11.08 34.78 2.86
CA ILE A 13 11.77 33.56 2.36
C ILE A 13 11.77 32.46 3.43
N PHE A 14 11.86 32.81 4.72
CA PHE A 14 11.76 31.86 5.82
C PHE A 14 10.34 31.29 6.01
N LEU A 15 9.30 32.02 5.61
CA LEU A 15 7.91 31.55 5.67
C LEU A 15 7.52 30.60 4.52
N LEU A 16 8.31 30.55 3.44
CA LEU A 16 8.00 29.77 2.24
C LEU A 16 8.60 28.35 2.21
N SER A 17 9.43 27.97 3.18
CA SER A 17 10.19 26.70 3.10
C SER A 17 9.82 25.61 4.13
N CYS A 18 8.75 25.77 4.90
CA CYS A 18 8.24 24.68 5.73
C CYS A 18 7.33 23.76 4.89
N LYS A 19 7.90 22.97 3.98
CA LYS A 19 7.16 21.84 3.38
C LYS A 19 6.86 20.85 4.49
N ALA A 20 5.60 20.82 4.95
CA ALA A 20 5.15 19.83 5.92
C ALA A 20 5.47 18.42 5.40
N TYR A 21 6.26 17.66 6.16
CA TYR A 21 6.65 16.29 5.82
C TYR A 21 5.42 15.42 5.50
N ARG A 22 5.50 14.72 4.36
CA ARG A 22 4.45 13.83 3.88
C ARG A 22 4.95 12.39 3.95
N PRO A 23 4.36 11.53 4.80
CA PRO A 23 4.75 10.13 4.87
C PRO A 23 4.46 9.39 3.56
N VAL A 24 5.31 8.42 3.26
CA VAL A 24 5.23 7.49 2.14
C VAL A 24 4.81 6.11 2.65
N THR A 25 3.91 5.47 1.92
CA THR A 25 3.58 4.06 2.14
C THR A 25 4.32 3.22 1.12
N TYR A 26 5.37 2.52 1.52
CA TYR A 26 6.09 1.60 0.64
C TYR A 26 5.36 0.26 0.62
N VAL A 27 4.84 -0.15 -0.54
CA VAL A 27 4.15 -1.44 -0.68
C VAL A 27 5.10 -2.44 -1.29
N VAL A 28 5.34 -3.55 -0.60
CA VAL A 28 6.04 -4.70 -1.14
C VAL A 28 5.02 -5.81 -1.37
N PHE A 29 4.93 -6.27 -2.61
CA PHE A 29 3.98 -7.28 -3.05
C PHE A 29 4.72 -8.56 -3.38
N ASN A 30 4.40 -9.64 -2.66
CA ASN A 30 4.88 -10.98 -2.92
C ASN A 30 3.75 -11.79 -3.59
N ASN A 31 3.91 -12.09 -4.87
CA ASN A 31 3.03 -13.02 -5.57
C ASN A 31 3.57 -14.43 -5.43
N GLU A 32 2.98 -15.22 -4.54
CA GLU A 32 3.34 -16.62 -4.28
C GLU A 32 2.79 -17.60 -5.33
N SER A 33 2.12 -17.08 -6.36
CA SER A 33 1.54 -17.84 -7.47
C SER A 33 2.49 -17.88 -8.67
N LYS A 34 2.31 -18.87 -9.55
CA LYS A 34 3.14 -19.02 -10.78
C LYS A 34 2.76 -18.06 -11.90
N GLU A 35 1.57 -17.48 -11.84
CA GLU A 35 1.02 -16.60 -12.88
C GLU A 35 1.14 -15.13 -12.47
N LYS A 36 1.20 -14.23 -13.47
CA LYS A 36 1.04 -12.80 -13.21
C LYS A 36 -0.38 -12.52 -12.75
N ILE A 37 -0.56 -11.50 -11.91
CA ILE A 37 -1.87 -11.08 -11.45
C ILE A 37 -2.08 -9.58 -11.60
N ASP A 38 -3.25 -9.20 -12.10
CA ASP A 38 -3.72 -7.82 -12.07
C ASP A 38 -4.40 -7.53 -10.73
N PHE A 39 -4.03 -6.41 -10.13
CA PHE A 39 -4.56 -5.97 -8.85
C PHE A 39 -4.71 -4.46 -8.79
N SER A 40 -5.59 -4.00 -7.92
CA SER A 40 -5.77 -2.58 -7.65
C SER A 40 -5.47 -2.24 -6.21
N ILE A 41 -4.84 -1.09 -6.01
CA ILE A 41 -4.67 -0.46 -4.71
C ILE A 41 -5.66 0.69 -4.59
N VAL A 42 -6.44 0.67 -3.51
CA VAL A 42 -7.36 1.75 -3.14
C VAL A 42 -6.98 2.26 -1.76
N MET A 43 -6.79 3.56 -1.63
CA MET A 43 -6.57 4.22 -0.35
C MET A 43 -7.83 5.00 0.02
N ASN A 44 -8.41 4.71 1.19
CA ASN A 44 -9.52 5.45 1.76
C ASN A 44 -9.01 6.35 2.88
N ASP A 45 -9.22 7.66 2.76
CA ASP A 45 -9.03 8.63 3.84
C ASP A 45 -10.22 8.52 4.79
N ARG A 46 -9.99 7.93 5.97
CA ARG A 46 -11.04 7.61 6.94
C ARG A 46 -11.55 8.85 7.64
N GLU A 47 -10.71 9.87 7.81
CA GLU A 47 -11.09 11.13 8.44
C GLU A 47 -12.03 11.94 7.54
N LYS A 48 -11.78 11.93 6.23
CA LYS A 48 -12.61 12.63 5.24
C LYS A 48 -13.68 11.76 4.59
N ASN A 49 -13.79 10.49 4.99
CA ASN A 49 -14.59 9.46 4.34
C ASN A 49 -14.47 9.48 2.80
N LYS A 50 -13.25 9.65 2.29
CA LYS A 50 -12.98 9.87 0.87
C LYS A 50 -12.11 8.76 0.29
N ASN A 51 -12.63 8.08 -0.73
CA ASN A 51 -11.83 7.17 -1.54
C ASN A 51 -10.92 7.98 -2.47
N LEU A 52 -9.63 7.66 -2.44
CA LEU A 52 -8.69 8.06 -3.47
C LEU A 52 -8.87 7.16 -4.69
N SER A 53 -8.60 7.70 -5.88
CA SER A 53 -8.77 6.95 -7.13
C SER A 53 -8.00 5.63 -7.10
N PRO A 54 -8.65 4.50 -7.41
CA PRO A 54 -7.98 3.21 -7.54
C PRO A 54 -6.84 3.27 -8.54
N ARG A 55 -5.76 2.56 -8.25
CA ARG A 55 -4.63 2.40 -9.16
C ARG A 55 -4.46 0.94 -9.51
N GLN A 56 -4.36 0.67 -10.81
CA GLN A 56 -4.18 -0.67 -11.34
C GLN A 56 -2.69 -0.97 -11.50
N TYR A 57 -2.32 -2.20 -11.14
CA TYR A 57 -0.96 -2.72 -11.21
C TYR A 57 -1.00 -4.17 -11.66
N GLN A 58 0.14 -4.67 -12.12
CA GLN A 58 0.33 -6.08 -12.43
C GLN A 58 1.57 -6.58 -11.67
N ALA A 59 1.43 -7.67 -10.93
CA ALA A 59 2.53 -8.30 -10.20
C ALA A 59 2.96 -9.59 -10.90
N LYS A 60 4.26 -9.71 -11.18
CA LYS A 60 4.89 -10.99 -11.60
C LYS A 60 5.01 -11.94 -10.40
N PRO A 61 5.28 -13.24 -10.60
CA PRO A 61 5.66 -14.14 -9.50
C PRO A 61 6.86 -13.59 -8.71
N GLY A 62 6.81 -13.74 -7.38
CA GLY A 62 7.84 -13.31 -6.45
C GLY A 62 7.66 -11.89 -5.89
N LEU A 63 8.70 -11.43 -5.20
CA LEU A 63 8.73 -10.18 -4.44
C LEU A 63 8.99 -8.98 -5.36
N GLN A 64 8.14 -7.96 -5.28
CA GLN A 64 8.28 -6.70 -6.02
C GLN A 64 7.92 -5.52 -5.14
N GLU A 65 8.65 -4.41 -5.29
CA GLU A 65 8.22 -3.12 -4.77
C GLU A 65 7.20 -2.48 -5.72
N ILE A 66 6.09 -1.99 -5.16
CA ILE A 66 5.04 -1.32 -5.91
C ILE A 66 5.15 0.18 -5.66
N PRO A 67 5.29 1.02 -6.70
CA PRO A 67 5.43 2.45 -6.51
C PRO A 67 4.12 3.05 -5.99
N VAL A 68 4.18 3.62 -4.80
CA VAL A 68 3.06 4.33 -4.16
C VAL A 68 3.40 5.81 -3.98
N ARG A 69 2.37 6.64 -3.78
CA ARG A 69 2.50 8.09 -3.62
C ARG A 69 2.76 8.47 -2.17
N GLU A 70 3.28 9.68 -1.99
CA GLU A 70 3.22 10.40 -0.71
C GLU A 70 1.77 10.72 -0.33
N PHE A 71 1.45 10.60 0.95
CA PHE A 71 0.15 10.95 1.50
C PHE A 71 0.29 12.06 2.55
N ARG A 72 -0.80 12.79 2.81
CA ARG A 72 -0.85 13.66 3.98
C ARG A 72 -0.94 12.80 5.23
N LYS A 73 -0.42 13.28 6.35
CA LYS A 73 -0.61 12.59 7.64
C LYS A 73 -2.11 12.40 7.93
N GLY A 74 -2.46 11.26 8.52
CA GLY A 74 -3.85 10.93 8.86
C GLY A 74 -4.11 9.44 8.99
N ILE A 75 -5.38 9.10 9.22
CA ILE A 75 -5.86 7.72 9.30
C ILE A 75 -6.45 7.29 7.95
N TYR A 76 -5.93 6.19 7.43
CA TYR A 76 -6.33 5.62 6.14
C TYR A 76 -6.73 4.15 6.29
N ALA A 77 -7.33 3.60 5.25
CA ALA A 77 -7.34 2.17 5.00
C ALA A 77 -6.77 1.89 3.61
N LEU A 78 -5.78 1.00 3.54
CA LEU A 78 -5.26 0.45 2.31
C LEU A 78 -6.10 -0.78 1.94
N GLN A 79 -6.62 -0.82 0.74
CA GLN A 79 -7.36 -1.95 0.22
C GLN A 79 -6.70 -2.47 -1.06
N ILE A 80 -6.47 -3.78 -1.10
CA ILE A 80 -5.99 -4.48 -2.28
C ILE A 80 -7.15 -5.30 -2.83
N ASN A 81 -7.46 -5.13 -4.11
CA ASN A 81 -8.43 -5.95 -4.82
C ASN A 81 -7.75 -6.72 -5.95
N THR A 82 -8.03 -8.00 -6.08
CA THR A 82 -7.63 -8.83 -7.22
C THR A 82 -8.87 -9.42 -7.88
N HIS A 83 -8.72 -9.99 -9.08
CA HIS A 83 -9.81 -10.68 -9.78
C HIS A 83 -11.07 -9.82 -9.93
N ASN A 84 -10.90 -8.56 -10.33
CA ASN A 84 -12.00 -7.58 -10.47
C ASN A 84 -12.83 -7.39 -9.18
N GLY A 85 -12.19 -7.48 -8.00
CA GLY A 85 -12.86 -7.29 -6.72
C GLY A 85 -13.45 -8.57 -6.12
N GLN A 86 -13.32 -9.71 -6.79
CA GLN A 86 -13.76 -10.99 -6.21
C GLN A 86 -12.96 -11.35 -4.96
N GLN A 87 -11.69 -10.97 -4.89
CA GLN A 87 -10.88 -11.09 -3.69
C GLN A 87 -10.41 -9.70 -3.26
N SER A 88 -10.64 -9.37 -1.99
CA SER A 88 -10.30 -8.06 -1.43
C SER A 88 -9.85 -8.20 0.00
N LYS A 89 -8.85 -7.42 0.40
CA LYS A 89 -8.43 -7.27 1.79
C LYS A 89 -8.23 -5.79 2.08
N SER A 90 -8.65 -5.35 3.26
CA SER A 90 -8.42 -4.00 3.76
C SER A 90 -7.60 -4.02 5.04
N LEU A 91 -6.65 -3.10 5.16
CA LEU A 91 -5.75 -2.91 6.29
C LEU A 91 -5.87 -1.47 6.78
N PRO A 92 -6.25 -1.24 8.04
CA PRO A 92 -6.18 0.10 8.62
C PRO A 92 -4.73 0.56 8.71
N LEU A 93 -4.46 1.80 8.31
CA LEU A 93 -3.12 2.34 8.17
C LEU A 93 -3.07 3.77 8.74
N ARG A 94 -2.27 3.98 9.79
CA ARG A 94 -1.99 5.31 10.33
C ARG A 94 -0.70 5.85 9.73
N LEU A 95 -0.82 6.95 8.98
CA LEU A 95 0.32 7.61 8.33
C LEU A 95 0.77 8.81 9.16
N ASP A 96 1.62 8.55 10.15
CA ASP A 96 2.34 9.57 10.93
C ASP A 96 3.82 9.70 10.51
N SER A 97 4.33 8.66 9.88
CA SER A 97 5.69 8.42 9.40
C SER A 97 5.65 7.46 8.21
N ASP A 98 6.78 7.27 7.54
CA ASP A 98 6.89 6.29 6.46
C ASP A 98 6.61 4.86 6.96
N ARG A 99 5.86 4.10 6.18
CA ARG A 99 5.42 2.74 6.54
C ARG A 99 5.71 1.76 5.42
N TRP A 100 6.18 0.57 5.79
CA TRP A 100 6.15 -0.59 4.92
C TRP A 100 4.80 -1.29 5.06
N VAL A 101 4.20 -1.63 3.93
CA VAL A 101 3.07 -2.54 3.88
C VAL A 101 3.46 -3.74 3.02
N MET A 102 3.46 -4.90 3.66
CA MET A 102 3.78 -6.17 3.03
C MET A 102 2.46 -6.82 2.60
N VAL A 103 2.39 -7.23 1.35
CA VAL A 103 1.23 -7.89 0.76
C VAL A 103 1.67 -9.24 0.21
N THR A 104 1.05 -10.32 0.66
CA THR A 104 1.27 -11.65 0.11
C THR A 104 0.00 -12.12 -0.59
N TYR A 105 0.14 -12.55 -1.83
CA TYR A 105 -0.97 -13.03 -2.64
C TYR A 105 -0.73 -14.46 -3.10
N ILE A 106 -1.79 -15.26 -3.08
CA ILE A 106 -1.79 -16.61 -3.63
C ILE A 106 -3.02 -16.84 -4.51
N HIS A 107 -2.84 -17.63 -5.57
CA HIS A 107 -3.89 -18.13 -6.45
C HIS A 107 -3.48 -19.44 -7.11
N GLU A 108 -3.74 -20.54 -6.42
CA GLU A 108 -3.26 -21.87 -6.80
C GLU A 108 -4.33 -22.93 -6.55
N ASP A 109 -4.15 -24.12 -7.12
CA ASP A 109 -5.00 -25.26 -6.82
C ASP A 109 -4.77 -25.79 -5.38
N SER A 110 -5.73 -26.55 -4.86
CA SER A 110 -5.69 -27.06 -3.48
C SER A 110 -4.48 -27.96 -3.20
N LEU A 111 -4.04 -28.76 -4.17
CA LEU A 111 -2.90 -29.66 -4.00
C LEU A 111 -1.60 -28.88 -3.90
N THR A 112 -1.43 -27.84 -4.71
CA THR A 112 -0.29 -26.93 -4.67
C THR A 112 -0.23 -26.19 -3.33
N ILE A 113 -1.36 -25.69 -2.83
CA ILE A 113 -1.43 -25.02 -1.52
C ILE A 113 -1.11 -25.99 -0.39
N GLN A 114 -1.69 -27.18 -0.40
CA GLN A 114 -1.42 -28.20 0.63
C GLN A 114 0.05 -28.61 0.65
N LYS A 115 0.70 -28.78 -0.51
CA LYS A 115 2.13 -29.08 -0.58
C LYS A 115 3.00 -27.94 -0.03
N LYS A 116 2.58 -26.69 -0.21
CA LYS A 116 3.36 -25.52 0.16
C LYS A 116 3.17 -25.08 1.62
N PHE A 117 1.95 -25.18 2.15
CA PHE A 117 1.58 -24.68 3.47
C PHE A 117 1.04 -25.76 4.42
N GLY A 118 0.92 -27.02 3.97
CA GLY A 118 0.41 -28.14 4.76
C GLY A 118 -1.12 -28.20 4.90
N ILE A 119 -1.82 -27.06 4.75
CA ILE A 119 -3.28 -26.96 4.89
C ILE A 119 -3.88 -26.00 3.87
N VAL A 120 -5.12 -26.29 3.46
CA VAL A 120 -5.97 -25.34 2.71
C VAL A 120 -6.95 -24.70 3.69
N ASP A 121 -6.62 -23.51 4.18
CA ASP A 121 -7.49 -22.74 5.07
C ASP A 121 -8.60 -22.04 4.26
N THR A 122 -9.78 -22.65 4.23
CA THR A 122 -10.94 -22.11 3.52
C THR A 122 -11.59 -20.91 4.20
N GLY A 123 -11.22 -20.58 5.44
CA GLY A 123 -11.61 -19.34 6.11
C GLY A 123 -10.81 -18.13 5.61
N MET A 124 -9.56 -18.36 5.22
CA MET A 124 -8.64 -17.32 4.72
C MET A 124 -8.59 -17.24 3.19
N LEU A 125 -8.96 -18.32 2.50
CA LEU A 125 -8.89 -18.45 1.05
C LEU A 125 -10.29 -18.49 0.41
N LYS A 126 -10.46 -17.75 -0.69
CA LYS A 126 -11.68 -17.74 -1.50
C LYS A 126 -11.46 -18.49 -2.81
N LYS A 127 -12.43 -19.31 -3.22
CA LYS A 127 -12.38 -19.98 -4.53
C LYS A 127 -12.74 -18.99 -5.65
N VAL A 128 -11.84 -18.81 -6.61
CA VAL A 128 -11.98 -17.95 -7.78
C VAL A 128 -11.51 -18.73 -9.01
N ALA A 129 -12.32 -18.78 -10.06
CA ALA A 129 -12.00 -19.50 -11.31
C ALA A 129 -11.47 -20.93 -11.09
N GLY A 130 -12.01 -21.66 -10.10
CA GLY A 130 -11.61 -23.04 -9.78
C GLY A 130 -10.37 -23.18 -8.88
N LYS A 131 -9.58 -22.13 -8.68
CA LYS A 131 -8.40 -22.09 -7.79
C LYS A 131 -8.73 -21.40 -6.46
N TYR A 132 -7.92 -21.61 -5.43
CA TYR A 132 -8.03 -20.91 -4.15
C TYR A 132 -7.15 -19.66 -4.16
N SER A 133 -7.72 -18.52 -3.77
CA SER A 133 -7.06 -17.23 -3.75
C SER A 133 -7.09 -16.59 -2.37
N GLY A 134 -5.97 -15.98 -1.97
CA GLY A 134 -5.82 -15.31 -0.69
C GLY A 134 -5.00 -14.04 -0.82
N ILE A 135 -5.29 -13.06 0.04
CA ILE A 135 -4.47 -11.86 0.22
C ILE A 135 -4.22 -11.74 1.72
N ASP A 136 -2.96 -11.77 2.10
CA ASP A 136 -2.51 -11.39 3.43
C ASP A 136 -1.81 -10.04 3.39
N MET A 137 -1.99 -9.24 4.43
CA MET A 137 -1.38 -7.92 4.54
C MET A 137 -0.97 -7.61 5.96
N TYR A 138 0.22 -7.04 6.13
CA TYR A 138 0.67 -6.51 7.41
C TYR A 138 1.52 -5.25 7.25
N ILE A 139 1.62 -4.48 8.33
CA ILE A 139 2.48 -3.30 8.41
C ILE A 139 3.77 -3.73 9.08
N GLU A 140 4.91 -3.43 8.45
CA GLU A 140 6.21 -3.56 9.11
C GLU A 140 6.52 -2.25 9.85
N ASN A 141 6.86 -2.38 11.13
CA ASN A 141 7.07 -1.27 12.06
C ASN A 141 8.45 -0.64 11.93
N ARG A 142 9.42 -1.39 11.38
CA ARG A 142 10.73 -0.83 11.03
C ARG A 142 10.52 0.28 10.01
N ARG A 143 11.16 1.43 10.25
CA ARG A 143 11.17 2.48 9.24
C ARG A 143 11.91 1.97 7.99
N PRO A 144 11.44 2.32 6.78
CA PRO A 144 12.27 2.22 5.59
C PRO A 144 13.66 2.79 5.84
N PRO A 145 14.74 2.05 5.54
CA PRO A 145 16.07 2.64 5.56
C PRO A 145 16.05 3.86 4.65
N ASN A 146 16.68 4.96 5.09
CA ASN A 146 16.71 6.24 4.37
C ASN A 146 16.95 6.00 2.87
N LEU A 147 15.89 6.14 2.06
CA LEU A 147 15.96 6.20 0.61
C LEU A 147 16.14 7.65 0.18
#